data_AF-A0A3C0AES1-F1
#
_entry.id   AF-A0A3C0AES1-F1
#
_cell.length_a   1.000
_cell.length_b   1.000
_cell.length_c   1.000
_cell.angle_alpha   90.00
_cell.angle_beta   90.00
_cell.angle_gamma   90.00
#
_symmetry.space_group_name_H-M   'P 1'
#
loop_
_entity.id
_entity.type
_entity.pdbx_description
1 polymer ?
#
loop_
_entity_poly.entity_id
_entity_poly.type
_entity_poly.pdbx_seq_one_letter_code
_entity_poly.pdbx_strand_id
1 'polypeptide(L)' 'LLSVQHSYDHAELDLDFWLCRPADASDELFQQTLHGFHWIPAAELPDLSFPAANSEIVELLVKEFASE' A
#
# COMPACT_ATOMS: atom_id res chain seq x y z
N LEU A 1 -4.41 3.72 -12.93
CA LEU A 1 -5.48 3.38 -11.98
C LEU A 1 -5.57 1.87 -11.99
N LEU A 2 -5.34 1.21 -10.85
CA LEU A 2 -5.48 -0.23 -10.71
C LEU A 2 -6.80 -0.47 -9.98
N SER A 3 -7.64 -1.35 -10.51
CA SER A 3 -8.89 -1.78 -9.90
C SER A 3 -8.84 -3.29 -9.74
N VAL A 4 -9.07 -3.78 -8.54
CA VAL A 4 -9.03 -5.20 -8.18
C VAL A 4 -10.42 -5.62 -7.73
N GLN A 5 -10.93 -6.69 -8.32
CA GLN A 5 -12.16 -7.34 -7.84
C GLN A 5 -11.76 -8.61 -7.08
N HIS A 6 -12.29 -8.78 -5.88
CA HIS A 6 -11.99 -9.94 -5.04
C HIS A 6 -13.24 -10.48 -4.36
N SER A 7 -13.45 -11.78 -4.50
CA SER A 7 -14.56 -12.51 -3.89
C SER A 7 -14.08 -13.22 -2.63
N TYR A 8 -14.66 -12.87 -1.49
CA TYR A 8 -14.57 -13.63 -0.24
C TYR A 8 -15.83 -14.46 -0.06
N ASP A 9 -15.77 -15.53 0.73
CA ASP A 9 -16.92 -16.42 1.03
C ASP A 9 -18.17 -15.67 1.52
N HIS A 10 -18.00 -14.48 2.08
CA HIS A 10 -19.06 -13.68 2.69
C HIS A 10 -19.32 -12.34 1.99
N ALA A 11 -18.52 -11.93 1.00
CA ALA A 11 -18.66 -10.62 0.36
C ALA A 11 -17.84 -10.51 -0.94
N GLU A 12 -18.33 -9.67 -1.85
CA GLU A 12 -17.58 -9.19 -3.01
C GLU A 12 -16.96 -7.82 -2.70
N LEU A 13 -15.72 -7.60 -3.13
CA LEU A 13 -14.98 -6.36 -2.93
C LEU A 13 -14.45 -5.84 -4.26
N ASP A 14 -14.81 -4.60 -4.58
CA ASP A 14 -14.16 -3.81 -5.62
C ASP A 14 -13.22 -2.79 -4.96
N LEU A 15 -11.93 -2.85 -5.29
CA LEU A 15 -10.89 -2.01 -4.73
C LEU A 15 -10.22 -1.19 -5.83
N ASP A 16 -10.37 0.13 -5.74
CA ASP A 16 -9.66 1.07 -6.60
C ASP A 16 -8.42 1.64 -5.87
N PHE A 17 -7.28 1.64 -6.55
CA PHE A 17 -6.02 2.15 -6.01
C PHE A 17 -5.60 3.46 -6.67
N TRP A 18 -5.33 4.47 -5.83
CA TRP A 18 -4.78 5.77 -6.23
C TRP A 18 -3.39 5.98 -5.63
N LEU A 19 -2.40 6.16 -6.51
CA LEU A 19 -1.06 6.54 -6.10
C LEU A 19 -1.02 8.04 -5.78
N CYS A 20 -0.87 8.35 -4.50
CA CYS A 20 -0.83 9.72 -3.99
C CYS A 20 0.58 10.10 -3.54
N ARG A 21 0.81 11.41 -3.43
CA ARG A 21 1.97 11.97 -2.72
C ARG A 21 1.47 12.90 -1.62
N PRO A 22 2.17 12.99 -0.48
CA PRO A 22 1.85 13.96 0.55
C PRO A 22 1.83 15.39 -0.02
N ALA A 23 0.87 16.20 0.41
CA ALA A 23 0.82 17.62 0.04
C ALA A 23 1.95 18.42 0.71
N ASP A 24 2.34 18.02 1.93
CA ASP A 24 3.54 18.46 2.61
C ASP A 24 4.53 17.28 2.69
N ALA A 25 5.72 17.48 2.14
CA ALA A 25 6.78 16.46 2.09
C ALA A 25 7.94 16.82 3.05
N SER A 26 7.63 17.51 4.14
CA SER A 26 8.60 17.83 5.19
C SER A 26 9.13 16.57 5.88
N ASP A 27 10.40 16.60 6.31
CA ASP A 27 11.01 15.49 7.05
C ASP A 27 10.28 15.19 8.36
N GLU A 28 9.65 16.20 8.96
CA GLU A 28 8.84 16.08 10.17
C GLU A 28 7.66 15.12 9.96
N LEU A 29 7.03 15.11 8.78
CA LEU A 29 5.91 14.20 8.48
C LEU A 29 6.32 12.74 8.60
N PHE A 30 7.51 12.39 8.11
CA PHE A 30 8.00 11.01 8.09
C PHE A 30 8.50 10.53 9.45
N GLN A 31 8.74 11.44 10.39
CA GLN A 31 9.16 11.13 11.77
C GLN A 31 8.01 11.04 12.77
N GLN A 32 6.77 11.34 12.35
CA GLN A 32 5.61 11.28 13.23
C GLN A 32 5.32 9.86 13.69
N THR A 33 4.95 9.72 14.97
CA THR A 33 4.37 8.48 15.47
C THR A 33 2.94 8.37 14.98
N LEU A 34 2.70 7.48 14.01
CA LEU A 34 1.37 7.21 13.51
C LEU A 34 0.82 5.98 14.25
N HIS A 35 -0.29 6.14 14.97
CA HIS A 35 -0.86 5.07 15.80
C HIS A 35 -1.45 3.93 14.94
N GLY A 36 -0.62 2.94 14.62
CA GLY A 36 -1.00 1.79 13.78
C GLY A 36 -0.77 1.98 12.27
N PHE A 37 -0.13 3.09 11.88
CA PHE A 37 0.32 3.32 10.51
C PHE A 37 1.83 3.48 10.48
N HIS A 38 2.45 3.17 9.34
CA HIS A 38 3.89 3.21 9.20
C HIS A 38 4.27 3.79 7.83
N TRP A 39 5.28 4.66 7.84
CA TRP A 39 6.05 4.96 6.64
C TRP A 39 7.12 3.88 6.50
N ILE A 40 7.08 3.11 5.41
CA ILE A 40 8.03 2.03 5.16
C ILE A 40 8.49 2.06 3.71
N PRO A 41 9.74 1.64 3.42
CA PRO A 41 10.20 1.41 2.06
C PRO A 41 9.35 0.34 1.34
N ALA A 42 9.14 0.51 0.04
CA ALA A 42 8.37 -0.45 -0.75
C ALA A 42 9.02 -1.86 -0.77
N ALA A 43 10.35 -1.93 -0.66
CA ALA A 43 11.10 -3.18 -0.59
C ALA A 43 10.77 -4.02 0.66
N GLU A 44 10.23 -3.42 1.73
CA GLU A 44 9.86 -4.12 2.97
C GLU A 44 8.40 -4.63 2.95
N LEU A 45 7.60 -4.22 1.96
CA LEU A 45 6.20 -4.67 1.85
C LEU A 45 6.06 -6.21 1.78
N PRO A 46 6.92 -6.98 1.09
CA PRO A 46 6.80 -8.45 1.04
C PRO A 46 6.93 -9.13 2.41
N ASP A 47 7.53 -8.47 3.39
CA ASP A 47 7.74 -9.04 4.74
C ASP A 47 6.51 -8.85 5.65
N LEU A 48 5.49 -8.12 5.18
CA LEU A 48 4.27 -7.84 5.93
C LEU A 48 3.09 -8.71 5.46
N SER A 49 2.13 -8.91 6.36
CA SER A 49 0.90 -9.63 6.05
C SER A 49 -0.20 -8.67 5.58
N PHE A 50 -0.58 -8.79 4.32
CA PHE A 50 -1.70 -8.04 3.73
C PHE A 50 -2.90 -8.95 3.47
N PRO A 51 -4.13 -8.39 3.46
CA PRO A 51 -5.29 -9.12 2.96
C PRO A 51 -5.09 -9.58 1.51
N ALA A 52 -5.73 -10.70 1.15
CA ALA A 52 -5.56 -11.30 -0.18
C ALA A 52 -5.90 -10.33 -1.33
N ALA A 53 -6.94 -9.51 -1.18
CA ALA A 53 -7.31 -8.50 -2.19
C ALA A 53 -6.24 -7.43 -2.44
N ASN A 54 -5.25 -7.27 -1.56
CA ASN A 54 -4.19 -6.28 -1.70
C ASN A 54 -2.95 -6.79 -2.45
N SER A 55 -2.87 -8.09 -2.79
CA SER A 55 -1.65 -8.70 -3.34
C SER A 55 -1.19 -8.01 -4.63
N GLU A 56 -2.10 -7.77 -5.57
CA GLU A 56 -1.77 -7.13 -6.86
C GLU A 56 -1.24 -5.69 -6.67
N ILE A 57 -1.75 -4.98 -5.67
CA ILE A 57 -1.31 -3.62 -5.35
C ILE A 57 0.08 -3.66 -4.73
N VAL A 58 0.32 -4.58 -3.80
CA VAL A 58 1.63 -4.76 -3.15
C VAL A 58 2.69 -5.14 -4.18
N GLU A 59 2.39 -6.09 -5.08
CA GLU A 59 3.28 -6.46 -6.18
C GLU A 59 3.60 -5.27 -7.09
N LEU A 60 2.59 -4.46 -7.42
CA LEU A 60 2.77 -3.23 -8.19
C LEU A 60 3.70 -2.24 -7.45
N LEU A 61 3.47 -1.98 -6.16
CA LEU A 61 4.28 -1.06 -5.38
C LEU A 61 5.73 -1.53 -5.25
N VAL A 62 5.96 -2.81 -5.00
CA VAL A 62 7.29 -3.40 -4.93
C VAL A 62 8.00 -3.27 -6.27
N LYS A 63 7.33 -3.62 -7.37
CA LYS A 63 7.92 -3.52 -8.72
C LYS A 63 8.34 -2.10 -9.08
N GLU A 64 7.51 -1.11 -8.74
CA GLU A 64 7.75 0.29 -9.14
C GLU A 64 8.74 1.01 -8.21
N PHE A 65 8.79 0.66 -6.91
CA PHE A 65 9.53 1.45 -5.90
C PHE A 65 10.59 0.68 -5.09
N ALA A 66 10.76 -0.63 -5.24
CA ALA A 66 11.76 -1.37 -4.46
C ALA A 66 13.22 -1.17 -4.93
N SER A 67 13.44 -0.47 -6.06
CA SER A 67 14.78 -0.20 -6.61
C SER A 67 15.25 1.25 -6.40
N GLU A 68 14.45 2.09 -5.73
CA GLU A 68 14.80 3.48 -5.38
C GLU A 68 15.64 3.57 -4.09
#